data_AF-A0A558FCC8-F1
#
_entry.id   AF-A0A558FCC8-F1
#
_cell.length_a   1.000
_cell.length_b   1.000
_cell.length_c   1.000
_cell.angle_alpha   90.00
_cell.angle_beta   90.00
_cell.angle_gamma   90.00
#
_symmetry.space_group_name_H-M   'P 1'
#
loop_
_entity.id
_entity.type
_entity.pdbx_description
1 polymer ?
#
loop_
_entity_poly.entity_id
_entity_poly.type
_entity_poly.pdbx_seq_one_letter_code
_entity_poly.pdbx_strand_id
1 'polypeptide(L)'
;ATTLFTSQPSSGGTDETLAYLCDGSISLSRSDWGRSVRIEKFRGSDSQTGSHAMRIDGGHGMRVFPRLVPDSHHREFTIEPLSSGIDDLDALLGGGIERGSITLVSGPSGVGKSTTGAAFARATAERGERAAVYLFEESKRSFRHRSESVGIPIDDLVDSGNLRVDAVEPLSLSTDEFAQRVRAEVEANDTKFV
;
A
#
# COMPACT_ATOMS: atom_id res chain seq x y z
N ALA A 1 -16.99 24.36 23.76
CA ALA A 1 -17.46 24.49 22.36
C ALA A 1 -16.24 24.37 21.45
N THR A 2 -16.35 23.69 20.31
CA THR A 2 -15.26 23.55 19.34
C THR A 2 -15.49 24.50 18.18
N THR A 3 -14.50 25.32 17.84
CA THR A 3 -14.58 26.32 16.78
C THR A 3 -13.50 26.06 15.74
N LEU A 4 -13.87 26.11 14.46
CA LEU A 4 -12.95 26.04 13.33
C LEU A 4 -13.03 27.35 12.53
N PHE A 5 -11.88 27.92 12.19
CA PHE A 5 -11.76 29.07 11.31
C PHE A 5 -10.78 28.72 10.18
N THR A 6 -10.93 29.39 9.04
CA THR A 6 -10.07 29.20 7.88
C THR A 6 -9.27 30.47 7.61
N SER A 7 -8.00 30.32 7.25
CA SER A 7 -7.17 31.39 6.74
C SER A 7 -6.54 30.96 5.41
N GLN A 8 -6.13 31.94 4.61
CA GLN A 8 -5.37 31.72 3.40
C GLN A 8 -4.03 32.44 3.54
N PRO A 9 -2.89 31.73 3.47
CA PRO A 9 -1.58 32.38 3.55
C PRO A 9 -1.37 33.26 2.31
N SER A 10 -0.98 34.52 2.54
CA SER A 10 -0.50 35.42 1.48
C SER A 10 1.01 35.25 1.31
N SER A 11 1.50 35.45 0.08
CA SER A 11 2.91 35.25 -0.30
C SER A 11 3.91 36.24 0.31
N GLY A 12 3.50 37.10 1.25
CA GLY A 12 4.27 38.24 1.75
C GLY A 12 4.35 38.40 3.28
N GLY A 13 4.07 37.36 4.07
CA GLY A 13 4.03 37.43 5.55
C GLY A 13 2.80 38.20 6.06
N THR A 14 2.15 37.89 7.17
CA THR A 14 2.40 37.05 8.34
C THR A 14 1.15 36.23 8.63
N ASP A 15 1.16 34.92 8.39
CA ASP A 15 0.13 33.99 8.88
C ASP A 15 0.52 33.37 10.24
N GLU A 16 1.73 33.65 10.72
CA GLU A 16 2.25 33.18 12.01
C GLU A 16 1.42 33.67 13.19
N THR A 17 0.90 34.90 13.14
CA THR A 17 0.10 35.48 14.24
C THR A 17 -1.15 34.65 14.55
N LEU A 18 -1.82 34.10 13.53
CA LEU A 18 -2.99 33.24 13.75
C LEU A 18 -2.61 31.90 14.39
N ALA A 19 -1.47 31.33 14.01
CA ALA A 19 -0.96 30.09 14.61
C ALA A 19 -0.61 30.24 16.11
N TYR A 20 -0.27 31.46 16.56
CA TYR A 20 -0.04 31.75 17.97
C TYR A 20 -1.34 31.92 18.78
N LEU A 21 -2.41 32.43 18.15
CA LEU A 21 -3.69 32.69 18.80
C LEU A 21 -4.56 31.44 18.97
N CYS A 22 -4.25 30.35 18.26
CA CYS A 22 -5.03 29.11 18.31
C CYS A 22 -4.37 28.01 19.13
N ASP A 23 -5.17 27.06 19.61
CA ASP A 23 -4.67 25.85 20.27
C ASP A 23 -4.29 24.75 19.28
N GLY A 24 -4.82 24.78 18.05
CA GLY A 24 -4.45 23.86 16.98
C GLY A 24 -4.45 24.52 15.61
N SER A 25 -3.55 24.07 14.74
CA SER A 25 -3.45 24.52 13.35
C SER A 25 -3.23 23.34 12.41
N ILE A 26 -4.02 23.34 11.33
CA ILE A 26 -3.99 22.34 10.27
C ILE A 26 -3.69 23.06 8.97
N SER A 27 -2.62 22.65 8.30
CA SER A 27 -2.20 23.20 7.00
C SER A 27 -2.68 22.30 5.87
N LEU A 28 -3.33 22.89 4.87
CA LEU A 28 -3.74 22.22 3.64
C LEU A 28 -2.89 22.76 2.50
N SER A 29 -2.27 21.86 1.73
CA SER A 29 -1.41 22.24 0.61
C SER A 29 -1.80 21.50 -0.67
N ARG A 30 -1.46 22.09 -1.81
CA ARG A 30 -1.61 21.48 -3.14
C ARG A 30 -0.30 21.64 -3.89
N SER A 31 0.20 20.54 -4.43
CA SER A 31 1.38 20.48 -5.30
C SER A 31 1.04 19.70 -6.58
N ASP A 32 2.04 19.51 -7.44
CA ASP A 32 1.91 18.66 -8.63
C ASP A 32 1.63 17.18 -8.27
N TRP A 33 1.98 16.77 -7.05
CA TRP A 33 1.78 15.42 -6.53
C TRP A 33 0.42 15.22 -5.84
N GLY A 34 -0.43 16.25 -5.83
CA GLY A 34 -1.78 16.19 -5.27
C GLY A 34 -1.98 17.12 -4.07
N ARG A 35 -3.00 16.82 -3.27
CA ARG A 35 -3.33 17.59 -2.06
C ARG A 35 -2.80 16.88 -0.84
N SER A 36 -2.43 17.63 0.17
CA SER A 36 -2.02 17.09 1.46
C SER A 36 -2.50 17.92 2.64
N VAL A 37 -2.52 17.29 3.80
CA VAL A 37 -2.84 17.88 5.09
C VAL A 37 -1.69 17.66 6.06
N ARG A 38 -1.39 18.63 6.92
CA ARG A 38 -0.44 18.53 8.02
C ARG A 38 -1.03 19.14 9.26
N ILE A 39 -0.83 18.51 10.42
CA ILE A 39 -1.07 19.14 11.72
C ILE A 39 0.23 19.86 12.09
N GLU A 40 0.20 21.19 12.12
CA GLU A 40 1.37 22.01 12.50
C GLU A 40 1.46 22.15 14.02
N LYS A 41 0.29 22.12 14.70
CA LYS A 41 0.17 22.23 16.15
C LYS A 41 -1.16 21.66 16.63
N PHE A 42 -1.14 21.02 17.80
CA PHE A 42 -2.35 20.60 18.50
C PHE A 42 -2.07 20.56 20.01
N ARG A 43 -2.40 21.63 20.75
CA ARG A 43 -2.11 21.73 22.19
C ARG A 43 -3.00 20.77 22.99
N GLY A 44 -2.39 20.09 23.96
CA GLY A 44 -3.10 19.22 24.91
C GLY A 44 -3.30 17.77 24.44
N SER A 45 -2.93 17.45 23.20
CA SER A 45 -3.06 16.10 22.64
C SER A 45 -1.91 15.82 21.66
N ASP A 46 -1.60 14.54 21.48
CA ASP A 46 -0.64 14.13 20.45
C ASP A 46 -1.28 14.13 19.05
N SER A 47 -0.45 14.17 18.02
CA SER A 47 -0.88 14.15 16.63
C SER A 47 0.16 13.48 15.75
N GLN A 48 -0.30 12.76 14.73
CA GLN A 48 0.63 12.20 13.76
C GLN A 48 1.31 13.32 12.97
N THR A 49 2.64 13.35 13.03
CA THR A 49 3.43 14.38 12.36
C THR A 49 3.56 14.13 10.86
N GLY A 50 3.90 15.20 10.14
CA GLY A 50 4.21 15.15 8.72
C GLY A 50 3.01 15.46 7.83
N SER A 51 3.29 15.55 6.53
CA SER A 51 2.27 15.70 5.49
C SER A 51 1.61 14.36 5.17
N HIS A 52 0.29 14.32 5.11
CA HIS A 52 -0.53 13.16 4.75
C HIS A 52 -1.28 13.45 3.46
N ALA A 53 -1.35 12.50 2.54
CA ALA A 53 -2.12 12.70 1.31
C ALA A 53 -3.60 12.91 1.62
N MET A 54 -4.26 13.69 0.76
CA MET A 54 -5.67 14.03 0.90
C MET A 54 -6.35 14.03 -0.46
N ARG A 55 -7.60 13.57 -0.52
CA ARG A 55 -8.47 13.68 -1.69
C ARG A 55 -9.79 14.32 -1.32
N ILE A 56 -10.41 15.01 -2.28
CA ILE A 56 -11.75 15.57 -2.12
C ILE A 56 -12.62 15.04 -3.25
N ASP A 57 -13.66 14.30 -2.90
CA ASP A 57 -14.53 13.61 -3.85
C ASP A 57 -15.96 14.11 -3.74
N GLY A 58 -16.62 14.29 -4.88
CA GLY A 58 -17.97 14.87 -4.96
C GLY A 58 -19.04 14.13 -4.15
N GLY A 59 -18.83 12.85 -3.81
CA GLY A 59 -19.75 12.05 -2.98
C GLY A 59 -19.31 11.79 -1.54
N HIS A 60 -18.03 12.00 -1.20
CA HIS A 60 -17.47 11.61 0.11
C HIS A 60 -16.77 12.77 0.84
N GLY A 61 -16.69 13.95 0.22
CA GLY A 61 -15.99 15.10 0.78
C GLY A 61 -14.50 14.84 0.91
N MET A 62 -13.89 15.37 1.97
CA MET A 62 -12.47 15.27 2.25
C MET A 62 -12.13 13.91 2.87
N ARG A 63 -11.18 13.20 2.25
CA ARG A 63 -10.58 11.98 2.78
C ARG A 63 -9.09 12.18 2.96
N VAL A 64 -8.59 11.86 4.15
CA VAL A 64 -7.17 11.92 4.50
C VAL A 64 -6.64 10.48 4.51
N PHE A 65 -5.45 10.29 3.96
CA PHE A 65 -4.71 9.04 3.97
C PHE A 65 -3.48 9.24 4.87
N PRO A 66 -3.58 8.90 6.18
CA PRO A 66 -2.47 9.05 7.10
C PRO A 66 -1.27 8.24 6.60
N ARG A 67 -0.07 8.78 6.78
CA ARG A 67 1.15 8.05 6.41
C ARG A 67 1.27 6.82 7.29
N LEU A 68 1.78 5.72 6.74
CA LEU A 68 2.17 4.59 7.60
C LEU A 68 3.50 4.93 8.27
N VAL A 69 3.52 4.85 9.59
CA VAL A 69 4.74 5.04 10.39
C VAL A 69 5.26 3.65 10.76
N PRO A 70 6.52 3.32 10.43
CA PRO A 70 7.16 2.08 10.90
C PRO A 70 7.07 1.94 12.43
N ASP A 71 7.13 0.72 12.95
CA ASP A 71 7.07 0.36 14.39
C ASP A 71 5.78 0.73 15.14
N SER A 72 4.77 1.28 14.48
CA SER A 72 3.46 1.51 15.10
C SER A 72 2.62 0.22 15.21
N HIS A 73 2.98 -0.82 14.46
CA HIS A 73 2.24 -2.07 14.38
C HIS A 73 3.20 -3.26 14.30
N HIS A 74 3.02 -4.22 15.19
CA HIS A 74 3.72 -5.50 15.16
C HIS A 74 2.71 -6.64 15.11
N ARG A 75 3.06 -7.70 14.40
CA ARG A 75 2.31 -8.94 14.37
C ARG A 75 3.28 -10.05 14.73
N GLU A 76 2.89 -10.93 15.65
CA GLU A 76 3.68 -12.12 15.94
C GLU A 76 3.59 -13.08 14.74
N PHE A 77 4.74 -13.61 14.34
CA PHE A 77 4.85 -14.65 13.32
C PHE A 77 6.06 -15.53 13.62
N THR A 78 6.00 -16.78 13.15
CA THR A 78 7.14 -17.69 13.18
C THR A 78 8.03 -17.40 11.98
N ILE A 79 9.33 -17.23 12.23
CA ILE A 79 10.32 -17.13 11.15
C ILE A 79 10.47 -18.54 10.56
N GLU A 80 10.03 -18.70 9.31
CA GLU A 80 10.10 -19.95 8.58
C GLU A 80 10.26 -19.66 7.08
N PRO A 81 10.95 -20.54 6.32
CA PRO A 81 11.01 -20.41 4.87
C PRO A 81 9.66 -20.78 4.23
N LEU A 82 9.20 -19.94 3.31
CA LEU A 82 7.99 -20.14 2.53
C LEU A 82 8.37 -20.50 1.10
N SER A 83 7.91 -21.67 0.65
CA SER A 83 8.15 -22.15 -0.71
C SER A 83 7.59 -21.19 -1.77
N SER A 84 8.38 -20.99 -2.81
CA SER A 84 8.03 -20.27 -4.03
C SER A 84 7.10 -21.04 -4.96
N GLY A 85 6.94 -22.34 -4.73
CA GLY A 85 6.34 -23.27 -5.69
C GLY A 85 7.26 -23.58 -6.89
N ILE A 86 8.54 -23.23 -6.81
CA ILE A 86 9.59 -23.53 -7.80
C ILE A 86 10.75 -24.22 -7.06
N ASP A 87 10.81 -25.55 -7.15
CA ASP A 87 11.76 -26.37 -6.37
C ASP A 87 13.22 -25.94 -6.53
N ASP A 88 13.66 -25.63 -7.76
CA ASP A 88 15.04 -25.20 -8.03
C ASP A 88 15.34 -23.84 -7.37
N LEU A 89 14.36 -22.93 -7.33
CA LEU A 89 14.52 -21.64 -6.67
C LEU A 89 14.56 -21.79 -5.15
N ASP A 90 13.68 -22.63 -4.60
CA ASP A 90 13.66 -22.92 -3.17
C ASP A 90 14.97 -23.58 -2.73
N ALA A 91 15.52 -24.50 -3.52
CA ALA A 91 16.82 -25.10 -3.26
C ALA A 91 17.96 -24.07 -3.24
N LEU A 92 17.95 -23.10 -4.16
CA LEU A 92 18.92 -22.00 -4.19
C LEU A 92 18.80 -21.06 -2.99
N LEU A 93 17.58 -20.88 -2.47
CA LEU A 93 17.28 -20.01 -1.34
C LEU A 93 17.37 -20.72 0.03
N GLY A 94 17.64 -22.03 0.06
CA GLY A 94 17.70 -22.80 1.30
C GLY A 94 16.34 -23.16 1.90
N GLY A 95 15.31 -23.30 1.07
CA GLY A 95 13.95 -23.73 1.44
C GLY A 95 12.83 -22.76 1.03
N GLY A 96 13.17 -21.59 0.48
CA GLY A 96 12.21 -20.57 0.06
C GLY A 96 12.54 -19.19 0.63
N ILE A 97 11.55 -18.29 0.68
CA ILE A 97 11.70 -16.93 1.22
C ILE A 97 11.25 -16.90 2.67
N GLU A 98 12.03 -16.29 3.56
CA GLU A 98 11.66 -16.16 4.98
C GLU A 98 10.38 -15.32 5.18
N ARG A 99 9.45 -15.84 5.97
CA ARG A 99 8.26 -15.10 6.41
C ARG A 99 8.67 -13.81 7.13
N GLY A 100 8.02 -12.69 6.79
CA GLY A 100 8.32 -11.37 7.35
C GLY A 100 9.47 -10.63 6.66
N SER A 101 10.09 -11.21 5.63
CA SER A 101 11.08 -10.53 4.79
C SER A 101 10.42 -9.68 3.69
N ILE A 102 11.18 -8.72 3.17
CA ILE A 102 10.87 -8.01 1.93
C ILE A 102 11.83 -8.53 0.87
N THR A 103 11.30 -9.13 -0.20
CA THR A 103 12.12 -9.67 -1.29
C THR A 103 11.99 -8.82 -2.56
N LEU A 104 13.12 -8.46 -3.15
CA LEU A 104 13.21 -7.74 -4.42
C LEU A 104 13.71 -8.67 -5.53
N VAL A 105 12.87 -8.95 -6.52
CA VAL A 105 13.25 -9.69 -7.73
C VAL A 105 13.59 -8.68 -8.84
N SER A 106 14.87 -8.58 -9.20
CA SER A 106 15.38 -7.64 -10.20
C SER A 106 15.98 -8.34 -11.41
N GLY A 107 15.83 -7.74 -12.58
CA GLY A 107 16.41 -8.23 -13.83
C GLY A 107 15.78 -7.61 -15.09
N PRO A 108 16.37 -7.85 -16.28
CA PRO A 108 15.88 -7.33 -17.56
C PRO A 108 14.41 -7.68 -17.86
N SER A 109 13.80 -6.99 -18.83
CA SER A 109 12.47 -7.38 -19.31
C SER A 109 12.48 -8.81 -19.85
N GLY A 110 11.40 -9.56 -19.59
CA GLY A 110 11.25 -10.94 -20.09
C GLY A 110 11.93 -12.04 -19.29
N VAL A 111 12.75 -11.74 -18.26
CA VAL A 111 13.46 -12.78 -17.47
C VAL A 111 12.59 -13.57 -16.49
N GLY A 112 11.27 -13.34 -16.48
CA GLY A 112 10.33 -14.10 -15.66
C GLY A 112 9.94 -13.49 -14.32
N LYS A 113 10.30 -12.23 -14.01
CA LYS A 113 9.97 -11.56 -12.73
C LYS A 113 8.51 -11.70 -12.32
N SER A 114 7.58 -11.33 -13.21
CA SER A 114 6.13 -11.42 -12.94
C SER A 114 5.66 -12.87 -12.81
N THR A 115 6.27 -13.78 -13.56
CA THR A 115 5.97 -15.23 -13.48
C THR A 115 6.42 -15.80 -12.14
N THR A 116 7.60 -15.42 -11.64
CA THR A 116 8.08 -15.79 -10.30
C THR A 116 7.12 -15.27 -9.23
N GLY A 117 6.71 -13.99 -9.28
CA GLY A 117 5.72 -13.44 -8.35
C GLY A 117 4.37 -14.18 -8.39
N ALA A 118 3.89 -14.51 -9.59
CA ALA A 118 2.67 -15.31 -9.76
C ALA A 118 2.80 -16.74 -9.18
N ALA A 119 3.98 -17.37 -9.29
CA ALA A 119 4.24 -18.68 -8.71
C ALA A 119 4.19 -18.63 -7.17
N PHE A 120 4.77 -17.60 -6.55
CA PHE A 120 4.65 -17.37 -5.10
C PHE A 120 3.21 -17.13 -4.66
N ALA A 121 2.44 -16.35 -5.43
CA ALA A 121 1.03 -16.10 -5.15
C ALA A 121 0.21 -17.41 -5.22
N ARG A 122 0.48 -18.27 -6.21
CA ARG A 122 -0.10 -19.62 -6.31
C ARG A 122 0.29 -20.49 -5.12
N ALA A 123 1.59 -20.58 -4.81
CA ALA A 123 2.08 -21.40 -3.71
C ALA A 123 1.48 -20.96 -2.35
N THR A 124 1.26 -19.66 -2.17
CA THR A 124 0.56 -19.10 -1.00
C THR A 124 -0.90 -19.55 -0.97
N ALA A 125 -1.62 -19.42 -2.09
CA ALA A 125 -3.00 -19.85 -2.18
C ALA A 125 -3.18 -21.37 -1.98
N GLU A 126 -2.24 -22.19 -2.46
CA GLU A 126 -2.23 -23.65 -2.28
C GLU A 126 -1.98 -24.06 -0.81
N ARG A 127 -1.34 -23.21 -0.02
CA ARG A 127 -1.22 -23.38 1.45
C ARG A 127 -2.51 -23.00 2.20
N GLY A 128 -3.56 -22.55 1.51
CA GLY A 128 -4.77 -22.02 2.11
C GLY A 128 -4.59 -20.62 2.70
N GLU A 129 -3.50 -19.93 2.34
CA GLU A 129 -3.25 -18.55 2.73
C GLU A 129 -3.69 -17.60 1.61
N ARG A 130 -4.06 -16.36 1.96
CA ARG A 130 -4.43 -15.36 0.97
C ARG A 130 -3.22 -14.58 0.44
N ALA A 131 -3.16 -14.40 -0.87
CA ALA A 131 -2.22 -13.54 -1.57
C ALA A 131 -2.91 -12.34 -2.23
N ALA A 132 -2.20 -11.22 -2.34
CA ALA A 132 -2.60 -10.07 -3.15
C ALA A 132 -1.50 -9.75 -4.16
N VAL A 133 -1.87 -9.33 -5.36
CA VAL A 133 -0.94 -8.92 -6.42
C VAL A 133 -1.40 -7.57 -6.97
N TYR A 134 -0.51 -6.59 -6.93
CA TYR A 134 -0.74 -5.25 -7.47
C TYR A 134 0.09 -5.03 -8.74
N LEU A 135 -0.59 -4.85 -9.86
CA LEU A 135 0.00 -4.71 -11.20
C LEU A 135 0.08 -3.22 -11.57
N PHE A 136 1.29 -2.71 -11.79
CA PHE A 136 1.51 -1.31 -12.18
C PHE A 136 1.79 -1.11 -13.67
N GLU A 137 2.30 -2.15 -14.35
CA GLU A 137 2.75 -2.05 -15.74
C GLU A 137 1.87 -2.83 -16.72
N GLU A 138 0.86 -3.55 -16.23
CA GLU A 138 0.04 -4.42 -17.08
C GLU A 138 -1.42 -4.54 -16.64
N SER A 139 -2.28 -4.93 -17.59
CA SER A 139 -3.69 -5.18 -17.31
C SER A 139 -3.90 -6.54 -16.63
N LYS A 140 -4.95 -6.65 -15.81
CA LYS A 140 -5.36 -7.93 -15.19
C LYS A 140 -5.57 -9.04 -16.23
N ARG A 141 -6.12 -8.69 -17.40
CA ARG A 141 -6.36 -9.63 -18.49
C ARG A 141 -5.05 -10.18 -19.07
N SER A 142 -4.05 -9.32 -19.26
CA SER A 142 -2.72 -9.72 -19.74
C SER A 142 -2.01 -10.61 -18.71
N PHE A 143 -2.06 -10.24 -17.44
CA PHE A 143 -1.45 -10.99 -16.34
C PHE A 143 -2.04 -12.39 -16.23
N ARG A 144 -3.38 -12.47 -16.23
CA ARG A 144 -4.13 -13.72 -16.21
C ARG A 144 -3.75 -14.61 -17.39
N HIS A 145 -3.88 -14.11 -18.61
CA HIS A 145 -3.58 -14.89 -19.82
C HIS A 145 -2.16 -15.48 -19.82
N ARG A 146 -1.17 -14.68 -19.42
CA ARG A 146 0.21 -15.15 -19.34
C ARG A 146 0.41 -16.18 -18.23
N SER A 147 -0.14 -15.94 -17.05
CA SER A 147 0.01 -16.84 -15.91
C SER A 147 -0.65 -18.21 -16.19
N GLU A 148 -1.84 -18.20 -16.77
CA GLU A 148 -2.53 -19.42 -17.21
C GLU A 148 -1.72 -20.20 -18.27
N SER A 149 -1.08 -19.48 -19.21
CA SER A 149 -0.25 -20.12 -20.25
C SER A 149 0.94 -20.92 -19.71
N VAL A 150 1.36 -20.66 -18.46
CA VAL A 150 2.43 -21.38 -17.75
C VAL A 150 1.91 -22.26 -16.61
N GLY A 151 0.60 -22.56 -16.59
CA GLY A 151 0.00 -23.47 -15.62
C GLY A 151 -0.21 -22.86 -14.22
N ILE A 152 -0.36 -21.53 -14.13
CA ILE A 152 -0.77 -20.85 -12.90
C ILE A 152 -2.26 -20.47 -13.03
N PRO A 153 -3.17 -21.15 -12.31
CA PRO A 153 -4.62 -21.03 -12.52
C PRO A 153 -5.20 -19.78 -11.83
N ILE A 154 -4.87 -18.58 -12.33
CA ILE A 154 -5.24 -17.32 -11.67
C ILE A 154 -6.74 -17.19 -11.38
N ASP A 155 -7.60 -17.63 -12.29
CA ASP A 155 -9.05 -17.59 -12.06
C ASP A 155 -9.49 -18.43 -10.87
N ASP A 156 -9.06 -19.69 -10.81
CA ASP A 156 -9.43 -20.59 -9.72
C ASP A 156 -8.98 -20.03 -8.37
N LEU A 157 -7.80 -19.40 -8.33
CA LEU A 157 -7.27 -18.75 -7.13
C LEU A 157 -8.07 -17.50 -6.74
N VAL A 158 -8.56 -16.73 -7.72
CA VAL A 158 -9.41 -15.56 -7.49
C VAL A 158 -10.81 -15.98 -7.04
N ASP A 159 -11.41 -16.97 -7.70
CA ASP A 159 -12.75 -17.47 -7.44
C ASP A 159 -12.84 -18.18 -6.07
N SER A 160 -11.77 -18.85 -5.66
CA SER A 160 -11.65 -19.42 -4.30
C SER A 160 -11.45 -18.37 -3.20
N GLY A 161 -11.18 -17.11 -3.56
CA GLY A 161 -10.92 -16.03 -2.61
C GLY A 161 -9.50 -16.05 -2.00
N ASN A 162 -8.62 -16.92 -2.48
CA ASN A 162 -7.24 -17.01 -1.99
C ASN A 162 -6.28 -16.07 -2.72
N LEU A 163 -6.70 -15.47 -3.84
CA LEU A 163 -5.91 -14.49 -4.58
C LEU A 163 -6.72 -13.23 -4.90
N ARG A 164 -6.14 -12.06 -4.60
CA ARG A 164 -6.58 -10.77 -5.13
C ARG A 164 -5.62 -10.31 -6.22
N VAL A 165 -6.12 -9.94 -7.39
CA VAL A 165 -5.32 -9.27 -8.43
C VAL A 165 -5.94 -7.92 -8.75
N ASP A 166 -5.15 -6.85 -8.58
CA ASP A 166 -5.55 -5.48 -8.87
C ASP A 166 -4.56 -4.80 -9.80
N ALA A 167 -5.08 -4.22 -10.89
CA ALA A 167 -4.31 -3.25 -11.67
C ALA A 167 -4.39 -1.88 -11.00
N VAL A 168 -3.23 -1.25 -10.84
CA VAL A 168 -3.06 0.08 -10.27
C VAL A 168 -2.58 0.98 -11.39
N GLU A 169 -3.42 1.93 -11.78
CA GLU A 169 -3.04 2.95 -12.76
C GLU A 169 -1.95 3.85 -12.13
N PRO A 170 -0.74 3.91 -12.70
CA PRO A 170 0.31 4.79 -12.20
C PRO A 170 -0.19 6.23 -12.13
N LEU A 171 0.29 6.99 -11.13
CA LEU A 171 -0.06 8.40 -10.90
C LEU A 171 -1.54 8.68 -10.54
N SER A 172 -2.41 7.67 -10.56
CA SER A 172 -3.82 7.83 -10.13
C SER A 172 -3.99 7.88 -8.61
N LEU A 173 -3.07 7.26 -7.88
CA LEU A 173 -3.06 7.19 -6.42
C LEU A 173 -1.78 7.83 -5.88
N SER A 174 -1.92 8.53 -4.75
CA SER A 174 -0.75 8.90 -3.95
C SER A 174 -0.13 7.67 -3.28
N THR A 175 1.14 7.77 -2.88
CA THR A 175 1.82 6.69 -2.13
C THR A 175 1.08 6.34 -0.84
N ASP A 176 0.58 7.34 -0.10
CA ASP A 176 -0.15 7.11 1.15
C ASP A 176 -1.50 6.42 0.90
N GLU A 177 -2.21 6.83 -0.16
CA GLU A 177 -3.48 6.19 -0.54
C GLU A 177 -3.27 4.73 -0.96
N PHE A 178 -2.21 4.46 -1.74
CA PHE A 178 -1.86 3.09 -2.10
C PHE A 178 -1.43 2.26 -0.87
N ALA A 179 -0.60 2.82 0.01
CA ALA A 179 -0.15 2.14 1.22
C ALA A 179 -1.33 1.79 2.15
N GLN A 180 -2.29 2.72 2.32
CA GLN A 180 -3.52 2.46 3.08
C GLN A 180 -4.40 1.41 2.42
N ARG A 181 -4.47 1.37 1.08
CA ARG A 181 -5.20 0.33 0.34
C ARG A 181 -4.57 -1.05 0.56
N VAL A 182 -3.25 -1.17 0.51
CA VAL A 182 -2.53 -2.42 0.79
C VAL A 182 -2.76 -2.85 2.23
N ARG A 183 -2.62 -1.92 3.19
CA ARG A 183 -2.88 -2.19 4.61
C ARG A 183 -4.31 -2.70 4.83
N ALA A 184 -5.31 -2.06 4.25
CA ALA A 184 -6.70 -2.47 4.37
C ALA A 184 -6.93 -3.88 3.82
N GLU A 185 -6.27 -4.26 2.72
CA GLU A 185 -6.33 -5.62 2.17
C GLU A 185 -5.72 -6.65 3.12
N VAL A 186 -4.58 -6.32 3.75
CA VAL A 186 -3.90 -7.20 4.71
C VAL A 186 -4.71 -7.35 5.99
N GLU A 187 -5.22 -6.27 6.56
CA GLU A 187 -5.96 -6.28 7.82
C GLU A 187 -7.35 -6.91 7.69
N ALA A 188 -8.08 -6.60 6.60
CA ALA A 188 -9.46 -7.07 6.44
C ALA A 188 -9.56 -8.54 5.98
N ASN A 189 -8.56 -9.04 5.24
CA ASN A 189 -8.62 -10.37 4.64
C ASN A 189 -7.51 -11.31 5.13
N ASP A 190 -6.73 -10.90 6.13
CA ASP A 190 -5.60 -11.65 6.66
C ASP A 190 -4.58 -12.11 5.60
N THR A 191 -4.36 -11.27 4.59
CA THR A 191 -3.44 -11.54 3.47
C THR A 191 -2.01 -11.78 3.97
N LYS A 192 -1.41 -12.90 3.56
CA LYS A 192 -0.07 -13.36 4.00
C LYS A 192 1.05 -13.05 3.01
N PHE A 193 0.71 -12.78 1.75
CA PHE A 193 1.64 -12.41 0.69
C PHE A 193 1.10 -11.24 -0.12
N VAL A 194 1.94 -10.25 -0.41
CA VAL A 194 1.61 -9.05 -1.20
C VAL A 194 2.69 -8.81 -2.24
#